data_AF-A0A2W5YC56-F1
#
_entry.id   AF-A0A2W5YC56-F1
#
_cell.length_a   1.000
_cell.length_b   1.000
_cell.length_c   1.000
_cell.angle_alpha   90.00
_cell.angle_beta   90.00
_cell.angle_gamma   90.00
#
_symmetry.space_group_name_H-M   'P 1'
#
loop_
_entity.id
_entity.type
_entity.pdbx_description
1 polymer ?
#
loop_
_entity_poly.entity_id
_entity_poly.type
_entity_poly.pdbx_seq_one_letter_code
_entity_poly.pdbx_strand_id
1 'polypeptide(L)'
;MPSEKTKEITVSMESQRFPRTMVFNRFGIEPSGPFRIIYFALLDADENVRDAYACAIDEDTIQRQREELLDYVARAGTSTPSETTLWRPKASTITSVDVANVIRGARTDATSEIRLYNYSTGDVIDAQRQGKTSVEGAPVALLRCEEGLQRAMFLSIYAADPKS
;
A
#
# COMPACT_ATOMS: atom_id res chain seq x y z
N MET A 1 1.60 -30.59 28.71
CA MET A 1 1.33 -30.41 27.26
C MET A 1 2.34 -29.40 26.75
N PRO A 2 3.25 -29.77 25.83
CA PRO A 2 4.14 -28.78 25.24
C PRO A 2 3.30 -27.82 24.38
N SER A 3 3.47 -26.51 24.58
CA SER A 3 2.86 -25.52 23.69
C SER A 3 3.42 -25.74 22.28
N GLU A 4 2.55 -26.07 21.33
CA GLU A 4 2.93 -26.00 19.92
C GLU A 4 3.34 -24.56 19.64
N LYS A 5 4.65 -24.33 19.50
CA LYS A 5 5.15 -23.06 18.97
C LYS A 5 4.56 -22.92 17.58
N THR A 6 3.61 -21.99 17.42
CA THR A 6 3.10 -21.58 16.12
C THR A 6 4.30 -21.27 15.23
N LYS A 7 4.52 -22.08 14.20
CA LYS A 7 5.61 -21.84 13.25
C LYS A 7 5.29 -20.60 12.44
N GLU A 8 6.17 -19.61 12.50
CA GLU A 8 6.08 -18.41 11.66
C GLU A 8 6.34 -18.78 10.19
N ILE A 9 5.51 -18.29 9.28
CA ILE A 9 5.66 -18.45 7.83
C ILE A 9 6.21 -17.15 7.26
N THR A 10 7.30 -17.26 6.49
CA THR A 10 7.91 -16.12 5.81
C THR A 10 7.28 -15.92 4.43
N VAL A 11 6.79 -14.71 4.12
CA VAL A 11 6.35 -14.37 2.77
C VAL A 11 7.54 -13.84 1.96
N SER A 12 7.98 -14.57 0.94
CA SER A 12 9.03 -14.12 0.02
C SER A 12 8.42 -13.26 -1.09
N MET A 13 8.94 -12.06 -1.30
CA MET A 13 8.41 -11.11 -2.27
C MET A 13 9.30 -11.08 -3.51
N GLU A 14 8.75 -11.36 -4.69
CA GLU A 14 9.49 -11.18 -5.93
C GLU A 14 9.78 -9.69 -6.17
N SER A 15 11.03 -9.34 -6.45
CA SER A 15 11.46 -7.94 -6.62
C SER A 15 11.36 -7.43 -8.05
N GLN A 16 10.89 -8.25 -8.99
CA GLN A 16 10.87 -7.95 -10.42
C GLN A 16 9.46 -8.10 -11.01
N ARG A 17 9.18 -7.37 -12.10
CA ARG A 17 7.97 -7.49 -12.94
C ARG A 17 6.64 -7.10 -12.27
N PHE A 18 6.55 -5.87 -11.74
CA PHE A 18 5.25 -5.31 -11.36
C PHE A 18 4.34 -5.16 -12.58
N PRO A 19 3.14 -5.77 -12.60
CA PRO A 19 2.24 -5.70 -13.75
C PRO A 19 1.70 -4.27 -13.96
N ARG A 20 1.68 -3.46 -12.89
CA ARG A 20 1.37 -2.04 -12.95
C ARG A 20 2.54 -1.21 -12.44
N THR A 21 3.02 -0.26 -13.26
CA THR A 21 3.99 0.76 -12.83
C THR A 21 3.49 2.13 -13.26
N MET A 22 3.44 3.09 -12.34
CA MET A 22 3.05 4.47 -12.67
C MET A 22 3.64 5.51 -11.71
N VAL A 23 3.68 6.76 -12.16
CA VAL A 23 3.90 7.92 -11.30
C VAL A 23 2.54 8.48 -10.88
N PHE A 24 2.41 9.01 -9.67
CA PHE A 24 1.22 9.73 -9.23
C PHE A 24 1.61 11.03 -8.52
N ASN A 25 0.73 12.03 -8.63
CA ASN A 25 0.84 13.32 -7.94
C ASN A 25 -0.44 13.66 -7.15
N ARG A 26 -1.41 12.74 -7.13
CA ARG A 26 -2.64 12.82 -6.34
C ARG A 26 -2.97 11.45 -5.79
N PHE A 27 -3.55 11.43 -4.59
CA PHE A 27 -4.12 10.23 -4.01
C PHE A 27 -5.41 10.54 -3.24
N GLY A 28 -6.22 9.52 -3.00
CA GLY A 28 -7.38 9.59 -2.12
C GLY A 28 -7.53 8.29 -1.35
N ILE A 29 -8.15 8.34 -0.18
CA ILE A 29 -8.39 7.16 0.66
C ILE A 29 -9.85 7.18 1.07
N GLU A 30 -10.53 6.05 0.87
CA GLU A 30 -11.95 5.88 1.18
C GLU A 30 -12.17 4.58 1.97
N PRO A 31 -12.89 4.63 3.11
CA PRO A 31 -13.29 3.41 3.81
C PRO A 31 -14.35 2.66 3.01
N SER A 32 -14.21 1.33 2.94
CA SER A 32 -15.13 0.43 2.23
C SER A 32 -15.27 -0.89 2.99
N GLY A 33 -16.08 -0.90 4.04
CA GLY A 33 -16.29 -2.09 4.89
C GLY A 33 -15.01 -2.45 5.65
N PRO A 34 -14.50 -3.69 5.57
CA PRO A 34 -13.25 -4.10 6.22
C PRO A 34 -12.00 -3.70 5.43
N PHE A 35 -12.14 -2.89 4.38
CA PHE A 35 -11.07 -2.45 3.50
C PHE A 35 -10.98 -0.93 3.45
N ARG A 36 -9.79 -0.41 3.14
CA ARG A 36 -9.59 0.94 2.60
C ARG A 36 -9.26 0.85 1.13
N ILE A 37 -9.96 1.63 0.32
CA ILE A 37 -9.61 1.83 -1.09
C ILE A 37 -8.69 3.05 -1.17
N ILE A 38 -7.52 2.86 -1.76
CA ILE A 38 -6.56 3.91 -2.03
C ILE A 38 -6.57 4.17 -3.53
N TYR A 39 -6.92 5.39 -3.89
CA TYR A 39 -6.89 5.89 -5.27
C TYR A 39 -5.58 6.64 -5.51
N PHE A 40 -5.02 6.46 -6.69
CA PHE A 40 -3.81 7.14 -7.16
C PHE A 40 -4.08 7.72 -8.53
N ALA A 41 -3.58 8.93 -8.78
CA ALA A 41 -3.63 9.52 -10.11
C ALA A 41 -2.45 10.42 -10.43
N LEU A 42 -2.19 10.49 -11.73
CA LEU A 42 -1.33 11.48 -12.35
C LEU A 42 -2.21 12.50 -13.05
N LEU A 43 -2.23 13.72 -12.53
CA LEU A 43 -2.92 14.86 -13.15
C LEU A 43 -1.88 15.74 -13.85
N ASP A 44 -2.27 16.36 -14.97
CA ASP A 44 -1.47 17.44 -15.55
C ASP A 44 -1.77 18.79 -14.89
N ALA A 45 -1.18 19.86 -15.41
CA ALA A 45 -1.36 21.22 -14.91
C ALA A 45 -2.80 21.74 -15.02
N ASP A 46 -3.60 21.18 -15.93
CA ASP A 46 -5.01 21.52 -16.17
C ASP A 46 -5.96 20.58 -15.40
N GLU A 47 -5.43 19.82 -14.44
CA GLU A 47 -6.14 18.83 -13.62
C GLU A 47 -6.78 17.66 -14.41
N ASN A 48 -6.34 17.42 -15.64
CA ASN A 48 -6.80 16.27 -16.41
C ASN A 48 -6.08 15.00 -15.95
N VAL A 49 -6.85 13.93 -15.76
CA VAL A 49 -6.30 12.61 -15.39
C VAL A 49 -5.56 12.02 -16.58
N ARG A 50 -4.24 11.86 -16.43
CA ARG A 50 -3.34 11.22 -17.40
C ARG A 50 -3.16 9.74 -17.12
N ASP A 51 -3.18 9.36 -15.85
CA ASP A 51 -3.16 7.96 -15.44
C ASP A 51 -3.83 7.78 -14.07
N ALA A 52 -4.41 6.61 -13.81
CA ALA A 52 -5.10 6.31 -12.55
C ALA A 52 -4.98 4.84 -12.15
N TYR A 53 -4.98 4.59 -10.85
CA TYR A 53 -4.90 3.25 -10.27
C TYR A 53 -5.63 3.22 -8.92
N ALA A 54 -6.19 2.07 -8.56
CA ALA A 54 -6.83 1.87 -7.27
C ALA A 54 -6.47 0.51 -6.70
N CYS A 55 -6.25 0.46 -5.39
CA CYS A 55 -6.12 -0.80 -4.67
C CYS A 55 -6.92 -0.79 -3.36
N ALA A 56 -7.42 -1.95 -2.98
CA ALA A 56 -8.03 -2.22 -1.70
C ALA A 56 -7.02 -2.91 -0.78
N ILE A 57 -7.00 -2.48 0.48
CA ILE A 57 -6.16 -3.05 1.54
C ILE A 57 -7.04 -3.30 2.75
N ASP A 58 -6.95 -4.50 3.34
CA ASP A 58 -7.70 -4.83 4.55
C ASP A 58 -7.18 -4.05 5.76
N GLU A 59 -8.09 -3.70 6.67
CA GLU A 59 -7.76 -2.97 7.90
C GLU A 59 -6.73 -3.72 8.76
N ASP A 60 -6.82 -5.06 8.82
CA ASP A 60 -5.88 -5.87 9.59
C ASP A 60 -4.45 -5.72 9.04
N THR A 61 -4.27 -5.69 7.72
CA THR A 61 -2.98 -5.40 7.08
C THR A 61 -2.49 -4.01 7.44
N ILE A 62 -3.34 -2.99 7.36
CA ILE A 62 -2.98 -1.61 7.70
C ILE A 62 -2.46 -1.54 9.14
N GLN A 63 -3.16 -2.18 10.08
CA GLN A 63 -2.77 -2.21 11.49
C GLN A 63 -1.49 -3.01 11.72
N ARG A 64 -1.33 -4.18 11.07
CA ARG A 64 -0.09 -4.98 11.14
C ARG A 64 1.14 -4.21 10.65
N GLN A 65 0.98 -3.31 9.69
CA GLN A 65 2.07 -2.54 9.09
C GLN A 65 2.27 -1.15 9.71
N ARG A 66 1.45 -0.78 10.71
CA ARG A 66 1.42 0.56 11.29
C ARG A 66 2.77 1.01 11.82
N GLU A 67 3.38 0.22 12.68
CA GLU A 67 4.66 0.58 13.30
C GLU A 67 5.75 0.75 12.23
N GLU A 68 5.87 -0.21 11.31
CA GLU A 68 6.89 -0.17 10.26
C GLU A 68 6.74 1.05 9.34
N LEU A 69 5.51 1.36 8.92
CA LEU A 69 5.24 2.49 8.02
C LEU A 69 5.35 3.84 8.74
N LEU A 70 4.94 3.93 10.00
CA LEU A 70 5.12 5.15 10.78
C LEU A 70 6.60 5.40 11.12
N ASP A 71 7.38 4.37 11.42
CA ASP A 71 8.82 4.47 11.62
C ASP A 71 9.55 4.87 10.32
N TYR A 72 9.09 4.35 9.19
CA TYR A 72 9.55 4.80 7.87
C TYR A 72 9.27 6.30 7.67
N VAL A 73 8.05 6.74 7.94
CA VAL A 73 7.63 8.16 7.85
C VAL A 73 8.40 9.06 8.80
N ALA A 74 8.63 8.63 10.04
CA ALA A 74 9.33 9.41 11.07
C ALA A 74 10.79 9.69 10.69
N ARG A 75 11.41 8.81 9.91
CA ARG A 75 12.77 9.00 9.37
C ARG A 75 12.82 9.94 8.17
N ALA A 76 11.70 10.46 7.67
CA ALA A 76 11.67 11.40 6.55
C ALA A 76 12.11 12.81 6.95
N GLY A 77 13.06 13.37 6.18
CA GLY A 77 13.52 14.75 6.36
C GLY A 77 12.59 15.77 5.69
N THR A 78 11.78 15.33 4.73
CA THR A 78 10.91 16.21 3.93
C THR A 78 9.58 16.45 4.63
N SER A 79 9.15 17.72 4.69
CA SER A 79 7.83 18.11 5.18
C SER A 79 6.72 17.56 4.29
N THR A 80 5.57 17.23 4.86
CA THR A 80 4.37 16.97 4.06
C THR A 80 3.97 18.24 3.29
N PRO A 81 3.43 18.14 2.06
CA PRO A 81 2.85 19.27 1.35
C PRO A 81 1.84 20.01 2.24
N SER A 82 1.87 21.34 2.20
CA SER A 82 0.94 22.19 2.96
C SER A 82 -0.52 21.94 2.56
N GLU A 83 -0.74 21.54 1.31
CA GLU A 83 -2.03 21.13 0.79
C GLU A 83 -1.88 19.75 0.14
N THR A 84 -2.45 18.75 0.79
CA THR A 84 -2.66 17.44 0.16
C THR A 84 -4.11 17.37 -0.28
N THR A 85 -4.40 17.87 -1.48
CA THR A 85 -5.75 17.78 -2.05
C THR A 85 -6.06 16.32 -2.32
N LEU A 86 -6.87 15.72 -1.45
CA LEU A 86 -7.36 14.35 -1.62
C LEU A 86 -8.14 14.28 -2.93
N TRP A 87 -7.74 13.38 -3.81
CA TRP A 87 -8.37 13.16 -5.09
C TRP A 87 -9.38 12.03 -4.99
N ARG A 88 -10.63 12.31 -5.42
CA ARG A 88 -11.68 11.30 -5.54
C ARG A 88 -12.01 11.09 -7.02
N PRO A 89 -11.85 9.87 -7.56
CA PRO A 89 -12.18 9.60 -8.95
C PRO A 89 -13.69 9.71 -9.21
N LYS A 90 -14.07 10.01 -10.45
CA LYS A 90 -15.44 9.77 -10.92
C LYS A 90 -15.64 8.26 -11.07
N ALA A 91 -16.88 7.78 -10.96
CA ALA A 91 -17.19 6.35 -11.06
C ALA A 91 -16.69 5.71 -12.38
N SER A 92 -16.59 6.48 -13.47
CA SER A 92 -16.10 6.00 -14.76
C SER A 92 -14.57 5.99 -14.89
N THR A 93 -13.82 6.54 -13.94
CA THR A 93 -12.36 6.69 -14.03
C THR A 93 -11.60 5.42 -13.65
N ILE A 94 -12.13 4.65 -12.69
CA ILE A 94 -11.52 3.42 -12.19
C ILE A 94 -12.39 2.24 -12.59
N THR A 95 -11.87 1.36 -13.45
CA THR A 95 -12.60 0.19 -13.95
C THR A 95 -12.36 -1.07 -13.14
N SER A 96 -11.32 -1.08 -12.31
CA SER A 96 -10.93 -2.20 -11.47
C SER A 96 -10.22 -1.71 -10.21
N VAL A 97 -10.33 -2.48 -9.14
CA VAL A 97 -9.62 -2.26 -7.88
C VAL A 97 -8.82 -3.52 -7.58
N ASP A 98 -7.51 -3.41 -7.59
CA ASP A 98 -6.63 -4.54 -7.23
C ASP A 98 -6.59 -4.72 -5.72
N VAL A 99 -6.17 -5.90 -5.24
CA VAL A 99 -6.02 -6.16 -3.80
C VAL A 99 -4.53 -6.22 -3.47
N ALA A 100 -4.13 -5.50 -2.42
CA ALA A 100 -2.80 -5.57 -1.86
C ALA A 100 -2.89 -5.82 -0.35
N ASN A 101 -2.07 -6.74 0.16
CA ASN A 101 -1.97 -7.03 1.59
C ASN A 101 -0.55 -6.87 2.14
N VAL A 102 0.34 -6.26 1.34
CA VAL A 102 1.61 -5.71 1.81
C VAL A 102 1.94 -4.41 1.08
N ILE A 103 2.28 -3.39 1.87
CA ILE A 103 2.78 -2.10 1.40
C ILE A 103 4.24 -1.94 1.83
N ARG A 104 5.13 -1.57 0.90
CA ARG A 104 6.51 -1.20 1.21
C ARG A 104 6.84 0.17 0.64
N GLY A 105 7.38 1.04 1.48
CA GLY A 105 7.96 2.32 1.07
C GLY A 105 9.46 2.21 0.85
N ALA A 106 9.96 2.78 -0.25
CA ALA A 106 11.37 3.05 -0.47
C ALA A 106 11.53 4.49 -0.95
N ARG A 107 12.71 5.09 -0.75
CA ARG A 107 13.01 6.44 -1.21
C ARG A 107 14.47 6.58 -1.62
N THR A 108 14.71 7.49 -2.53
CA THR A 108 16.00 8.07 -2.90
C THR A 108 15.94 9.58 -2.67
N ASP A 109 17.04 10.29 -2.91
CA ASP A 109 17.11 11.74 -2.69
C ASP A 109 16.11 12.56 -3.54
N ALA A 110 15.63 11.99 -4.67
CA ALA A 110 14.75 12.69 -5.61
C ALA A 110 13.34 12.09 -5.73
N THR A 111 13.16 10.81 -5.38
CA THR A 111 11.92 10.09 -5.67
C THR A 111 11.59 9.05 -4.61
N SER A 112 10.30 8.86 -4.37
CA SER A 112 9.78 7.81 -3.51
C SER A 112 9.09 6.72 -4.33
N GLU A 113 9.21 5.48 -3.86
CA GLU A 113 8.56 4.30 -4.41
C GLU A 113 7.63 3.67 -3.38
N ILE A 114 6.44 3.28 -3.82
CA ILE A 114 5.51 2.42 -3.08
C ILE A 114 5.39 1.13 -3.85
N ARG A 115 5.69 0.01 -3.19
CA ARG A 115 5.55 -1.33 -3.74
C ARG A 115 4.39 -2.01 -3.05
N LEU A 116 3.45 -2.48 -3.87
CA LEU A 116 2.26 -3.20 -3.45
C LEU A 116 2.41 -4.67 -3.84
N TYR A 117 2.13 -5.54 -2.89
CA TYR A 117 2.15 -6.97 -3.09
C TYR A 117 0.88 -7.61 -2.53
N ASN A 118 0.61 -8.82 -3.00
CA ASN A 118 -0.48 -9.65 -2.52
C ASN A 118 0.01 -11.07 -2.29
N TYR A 119 -0.51 -11.73 -1.25
CA TYR A 119 -0.35 -13.17 -1.04
C TYR A 119 -1.68 -13.79 -0.61
N SER A 120 -1.89 -15.07 -0.91
CA SER A 120 -3.10 -15.79 -0.48
C SER A 120 -2.97 -16.20 0.99
N THR A 121 -3.92 -15.80 1.84
CA THR A 121 -4.00 -16.27 3.23
C THR A 121 -4.24 -17.78 3.30
N GLY A 122 -4.98 -18.34 2.33
CA GLY A 122 -5.16 -19.79 2.22
C GLY A 122 -3.83 -20.51 2.02
N ASP A 123 -2.96 -19.97 1.17
CA ASP A 123 -1.66 -20.55 0.87
C ASP A 123 -0.73 -20.49 2.10
N VAL A 124 -0.82 -19.44 2.91
CA VAL A 124 -0.10 -19.33 4.20
C VAL A 124 -0.55 -20.44 5.16
N ILE A 125 -1.86 -20.63 5.30
CA ILE A 125 -2.42 -21.66 6.20
C ILE A 125 -2.01 -23.06 5.72
N ASP A 126 -2.07 -23.32 4.42
CA ASP A 126 -1.71 -24.61 3.85
C ASP A 126 -0.20 -24.86 3.94
N ALA A 127 0.63 -23.84 3.75
CA ALA A 127 2.07 -23.92 3.98
C ALA A 127 2.39 -24.30 5.43
N GLN A 128 1.70 -23.70 6.40
CA GLN A 128 1.85 -24.04 7.81
C GLN A 128 1.48 -25.49 8.10
N ARG A 129 0.36 -25.98 7.55
CA ARG A 129 -0.07 -27.39 7.68
C ARG A 129 0.91 -28.37 7.04
N GLN A 130 1.52 -27.99 5.93
CA GLN A 130 2.51 -28.78 5.21
C GLN A 130 3.91 -28.70 5.84
N GLY A 131 4.09 -27.91 6.91
CA GLY A 131 5.38 -27.72 7.55
C GLY A 131 6.38 -26.93 6.70
N LYS A 132 5.91 -26.21 5.67
CA LYS A 132 6.71 -25.25 4.90
C LYS A 132 7.06 -24.06 5.77
N THR A 133 8.13 -23.36 5.41
CA THR A 133 8.60 -22.16 6.12
C THR A 133 8.30 -20.87 5.36
N SER A 134 7.83 -20.96 4.12
CA SER A 134 7.58 -19.79 3.29
C SER A 134 6.46 -19.97 2.26
N VAL A 135 5.90 -18.83 1.85
CA VAL A 135 5.00 -18.68 0.70
C VAL A 135 5.47 -17.52 -0.17
N GLU A 136 5.12 -17.55 -1.45
CA GLU A 136 5.45 -16.47 -2.38
C GLU A 136 4.36 -15.40 -2.39
N GLY A 137 4.77 -14.13 -2.34
CA GLY A 137 3.91 -12.98 -2.59
C GLY A 137 4.07 -12.50 -4.03
N ALA A 138 2.96 -12.19 -4.67
CA ALA A 138 2.90 -11.68 -6.02
C ALA A 138 3.01 -10.14 -6.05
N PRO A 139 3.78 -9.56 -6.98
CA PRO A 139 3.82 -8.11 -7.17
C PRO A 139 2.51 -7.61 -7.78
N VAL A 140 1.97 -6.52 -7.22
CA VAL A 140 0.71 -5.90 -7.68
C VAL A 140 1.01 -4.61 -8.43
N ALA A 141 1.65 -3.65 -7.77
CA ALA A 141 1.98 -2.38 -8.39
C ALA A 141 3.24 -1.72 -7.82
N LEU A 142 3.94 -0.98 -8.68
CA LEU A 142 5.04 -0.09 -8.33
C LEU A 142 4.62 1.35 -8.63
N LEU A 143 4.42 2.15 -7.59
CA LEU A 143 3.98 3.53 -7.70
C LEU A 143 5.13 4.46 -7.32
N ARG A 144 5.28 5.57 -8.04
CA ARG A 144 6.33 6.58 -7.77
C ARG A 144 5.72 7.96 -7.53
N CYS A 145 6.31 8.72 -6.63
CA CYS A 145 5.88 10.08 -6.30
C CYS A 145 7.00 10.87 -5.61
N GLU A 146 6.72 12.12 -5.27
CA GLU A 146 7.56 12.92 -4.38
C GLU A 146 7.49 12.41 -2.94
N GLU A 147 8.59 12.54 -2.18
CA GLU A 147 8.67 12.04 -0.80
C GLU A 147 7.60 12.65 0.12
N GLY A 148 7.38 13.96 0.01
CA GLY A 148 6.36 14.65 0.79
C GLY A 148 4.97 14.06 0.56
N LEU A 149 4.64 13.71 -0.69
CA LEU A 149 3.35 13.13 -1.04
C LEU A 149 3.21 11.70 -0.52
N GLN A 150 4.26 10.88 -0.65
CA GLN A 150 4.29 9.54 -0.06
C GLN A 150 4.04 9.59 1.45
N ARG A 151 4.71 10.52 2.13
CA ARG A 151 4.58 10.72 3.57
C ARG A 151 3.16 11.12 3.95
N ALA A 152 2.58 12.08 3.22
CA ALA A 152 1.19 12.52 3.44
C ALA A 152 0.21 11.36 3.23
N MET A 153 0.44 10.51 2.24
CA MET A 153 -0.38 9.32 1.99
C MET A 153 -0.30 8.32 3.14
N PHE A 154 0.90 7.93 3.58
CA PHE A 154 1.04 6.99 4.71
C PHE A 154 0.41 7.56 5.99
N LEU A 155 0.58 8.84 6.29
CA LEU A 155 -0.09 9.47 7.43
C LEU A 155 -1.61 9.46 7.28
N SER A 156 -2.13 9.70 6.07
CA SER A 156 -3.58 9.70 5.79
C SER A 156 -4.19 8.31 5.96
N ILE A 157 -3.45 7.24 5.67
CA ILE A 157 -3.88 5.85 5.95
C ILE A 157 -4.20 5.69 7.44
N TYR A 158 -3.47 6.34 8.34
CA TYR A 158 -3.67 6.20 9.80
C TYR A 158 -4.48 7.33 10.45
N ALA A 159 -4.62 8.48 9.79
CA ALA A 159 -5.38 9.61 10.30
C ALA A 159 -6.90 9.37 10.25
N ALA A 160 -7.39 8.53 9.34
CA ALA A 160 -8.80 8.21 9.19
C ALA A 160 -9.32 7.17 10.21
N ASP A 161 -8.60 6.93 11.32
CA ASP A 161 -9.03 6.02 12.39
C ASP A 161 -10.10 6.70 13.27
N PRO A 162 -11.38 6.29 13.27
CA PRO A 162 -12.45 6.96 14.02
C PRO A 162 -12.48 6.56 15.51
N LYS A 163 -11.37 6.07 16.08
CA LYS A 163 -11.31 5.60 17.47
C LYS A 163 -10.14 6.24 18.22
N SER A 164 -10.36 7.49 18.63
CA SER A 164 -9.83 8.05 19.87
C SER A 164 -11.01 8.42 20.75
#